data_AF-A0A2N6NB31-F1
#
_entry.id   AF-A0A2N6NB31-F1
#
_cell.length_a   1.000
_cell.length_b   1.000
_cell.length_c   1.000
_cell.angle_alpha   90.00
_cell.angle_beta   90.00
_cell.angle_gamma   90.00
#
_symmetry.space_group_name_H-M   'P 1'
#
loop_
_entity.id
_entity.type
_entity.pdbx_description
1 polymer ?
#
loop_
_entity_poly.entity_id
_entity_poly.type
_entity_poly.pdbx_seq_one_letter_code
_entity_poly.pdbx_strand_id
1 'polypeptide(L)'
;MWARGFQLLDQLTPEQLEAGSSLWTHTNNPAGTRDVTQYVSTSTSLTGAITFAVRPSPEHAQEVGYLYRIRTNWAMVDVNLSLENISPYPAQQEQAAVQGIPWDQVLGWYEVRAADLNRILGAEDPISQLGRFTRNPDFRPDSTDPSGAQPQLAGLQNAVEGRHGAWEAYLGQSAASNLRQFIREHWPQTEAADQTTLSSLDWSAVEIPDHLRTALGQGAASAAQCAMALAAVVVSWRHDELKRSIPWHEVDRRDTTSNFNKKVCGRLAAAVMDKADNEKPTVTVCDEPQSGGECISIATPPQSCGNDRLDEFDEGRFDNMISSIRCDNNSQEPQIERPSVIEITEPDVCIAKPRPLAEILWVMINDIDGESPGDLFGSIHATDDLGLQVIYNVEKADSVSVEPRDMIDLRTSRPLVANGDFIIDLDLWDRDRDPSPHDQVSKGQISWKAHDQTNEYDVPIQKEISGEYGKATVDYIVMSSATKVVIQVFMLDGDGEKPADVFGRVRVSSRFVQRDLFNKESGNSIEVYPDTVIPLSRAIMAVPMLDTLKIHVDLWDHDSDWSPNDQIAYGVEEFRPQLSGSEKRQVSGEYGKVEVSVAWGVDQPQGC
;
A
#
# COMPACT_ATOMS: atom_id res chain seq x y z
N MET A 1 -2.94 -3.95 -14.64
CA MET A 1 -3.25 -3.09 -15.79
C MET A 1 -1.94 -2.79 -16.49
N TRP A 2 -1.77 -3.21 -17.74
CA TRP A 2 -0.52 -3.00 -18.47
C TRP A 2 -0.72 -1.71 -19.26
N ALA A 3 0.07 -0.66 -18.98
CA ALA A 3 0.10 0.48 -19.89
C ALA A 3 0.45 -0.01 -21.28
N ARG A 4 -0.03 0.72 -22.29
CA ARG A 4 0.16 0.43 -23.72
C ARG A 4 1.62 0.64 -24.17
N GLY A 5 2.54 -0.05 -23.50
CA GLY A 5 3.99 -0.08 -23.71
C GLY A 5 4.66 -1.40 -23.26
N PHE A 6 3.90 -2.37 -22.75
CA PHE A 6 4.37 -3.77 -22.60
C PHE A 6 3.68 -4.69 -23.62
N GLN A 7 3.71 -4.33 -24.90
CA GLN A 7 3.98 -5.40 -25.85
C GLN A 7 5.42 -5.81 -25.54
N LEU A 8 5.59 -7.05 -25.08
CA LEU A 8 6.88 -7.72 -25.02
C LEU A 8 7.51 -7.64 -26.42
N LEU A 9 8.23 -6.55 -26.70
CA LEU A 9 9.20 -6.52 -27.78
C LEU A 9 10.33 -7.37 -27.25
N ASP A 10 10.44 -8.59 -27.80
CA ASP A 10 11.27 -9.71 -27.35
C ASP A 10 12.78 -9.42 -27.25
N GLN A 11 13.23 -8.17 -27.47
CA GLN A 11 14.52 -7.59 -27.10
C GLN A 11 14.49 -6.08 -27.42
N LEU A 12 14.61 -5.20 -26.42
CA LEU A 12 14.96 -3.80 -26.68
C LEU A 12 16.43 -3.74 -27.09
N THR A 13 16.76 -3.07 -28.19
CA THR A 13 18.16 -2.77 -28.51
C THR A 13 18.76 -1.86 -27.43
N PRO A 14 20.09 -1.80 -27.26
CA PRO A 14 20.73 -0.89 -26.31
C PRO A 14 20.25 0.56 -26.48
N GLU A 15 20.03 1.00 -27.72
CA GLU A 15 19.51 2.34 -28.03
C GLU A 15 18.05 2.51 -27.60
N GLN A 16 17.20 1.49 -27.83
CA GLN A 16 15.81 1.51 -27.37
C GLN A 16 15.71 1.46 -25.85
N LEU A 17 16.60 0.71 -25.19
CA LEU A 17 16.67 0.65 -23.74
C LEU A 17 17.11 2.01 -23.15
N GLU A 18 18.13 2.62 -23.74
CA GLU A 18 18.61 3.95 -23.34
C GLU A 18 17.50 5.00 -23.52
N ALA A 19 16.87 5.04 -24.69
CA ALA A 19 15.74 5.94 -24.97
C ALA A 19 14.54 5.67 -24.06
N GLY A 20 14.19 4.40 -23.85
CA GLY A 20 13.06 3.98 -23.02
C GLY A 20 13.25 4.22 -21.52
N SER A 21 14.48 4.45 -21.07
CA SER A 21 14.80 4.76 -19.67
C SER A 21 14.79 6.26 -19.37
N SER A 22 14.72 7.11 -20.40
CA SER A 22 14.72 8.58 -20.28
C SER A 22 13.32 9.12 -19.99
N LEU A 23 13.15 9.80 -18.85
CA LEU A 23 11.88 10.44 -18.48
C LEU A 23 11.49 11.57 -19.45
N TRP A 24 12.48 12.29 -19.98
CA TRP A 24 12.27 13.26 -21.06
C TRP A 24 11.70 12.61 -22.32
N THR A 25 12.28 11.47 -22.73
CA THR A 25 11.83 10.76 -23.93
C THR A 25 10.44 10.17 -23.75
N HIS A 26 10.12 9.67 -22.57
CA HIS A 26 8.78 9.19 -22.20
C HIS A 26 7.71 10.27 -22.38
N THR A 27 7.97 11.48 -21.88
CA THR A 27 6.99 12.58 -21.87
C THR A 27 6.89 13.30 -23.22
N ASN A 28 8.02 13.56 -23.88
CA ASN A 28 8.08 14.36 -25.10
C ASN A 28 7.87 13.51 -26.39
N ASN A 29 8.01 12.18 -26.30
CA ASN A 29 7.79 11.20 -27.38
C ASN A 29 8.31 11.63 -28.78
N PRO A 30 9.58 12.04 -28.93
CA PRO A 30 10.08 12.65 -30.17
C PRO A 30 10.14 11.70 -31.39
N ALA A 31 9.95 10.38 -31.21
CA ALA A 31 10.08 9.40 -32.29
C ALA A 31 9.13 8.18 -32.18
N GLY A 32 7.98 8.31 -31.51
CA GLY A 32 7.08 7.16 -31.31
C GLY A 32 7.64 6.11 -30.32
N THR A 33 8.49 6.55 -29.40
CA THR A 33 9.16 5.73 -28.36
C THR A 33 8.23 5.28 -27.24
N ARG A 34 6.93 5.55 -27.35
CA ARG A 34 5.89 5.09 -26.39
C ARG A 34 5.85 3.57 -26.22
N ASP A 35 6.26 2.83 -27.25
CA ASP A 35 6.22 1.36 -27.21
C ASP A 35 7.43 0.75 -26.47
N VAL A 36 8.43 1.56 -26.10
CA VAL A 36 9.67 1.10 -25.46
C VAL A 36 9.97 1.78 -24.12
N THR A 37 9.13 2.73 -23.69
CA THR A 37 9.29 3.42 -22.42
C THR A 37 9.13 2.47 -21.23
N GLN A 38 9.99 2.63 -20.22
CA GLN A 38 9.92 1.89 -18.96
C GLN A 38 9.02 2.57 -17.92
N TYR A 39 8.26 3.59 -18.33
CA TYR A 39 7.37 4.35 -17.44
C TYR A 39 5.91 4.16 -17.83
N VAL A 40 5.05 4.28 -16.83
CA VAL A 40 3.61 4.34 -17.02
C VAL A 40 3.10 5.68 -16.52
N SER A 41 2.50 6.46 -17.43
CA SER A 41 1.90 7.74 -17.08
C SER A 41 0.70 7.55 -16.15
N THR A 42 0.76 8.23 -15.00
CA THR A 42 -0.40 8.48 -14.13
C THR A 42 -0.46 9.97 -13.85
N SER A 43 -1.51 10.45 -13.18
CA SER A 43 -1.68 11.88 -12.93
C SER A 43 -2.37 12.11 -11.60
N THR A 44 -1.96 13.17 -10.91
CA THR A 44 -2.68 13.73 -9.76
C THR A 44 -3.81 14.68 -10.18
N SER A 45 -3.81 15.10 -11.44
CA SER A 45 -4.87 15.90 -12.07
C SER A 45 -5.92 14.99 -12.70
N LEU A 46 -7.17 15.14 -12.27
CA LEU A 46 -8.29 14.38 -12.85
C LEU A 46 -8.43 14.62 -14.36
N THR A 47 -8.31 15.87 -14.79
CA THR A 47 -8.34 16.24 -16.21
C THR A 47 -7.21 15.54 -16.97
N GLY A 48 -5.98 15.54 -16.44
CA GLY A 48 -4.85 14.82 -17.02
C GLY A 48 -5.13 13.32 -17.14
N ALA A 49 -5.54 12.69 -16.04
CA ALA A 49 -5.83 11.26 -15.98
C ALA A 49 -6.94 10.82 -16.96
N ILE A 50 -7.99 11.63 -17.11
CA ILE A 50 -9.08 11.38 -18.05
C ILE A 50 -8.60 11.47 -19.51
N THR A 51 -7.73 12.44 -19.84
CA THR A 51 -7.16 12.54 -21.21
C THR A 51 -6.25 11.36 -21.55
N PHE A 52 -5.70 10.66 -20.55
CA PHE A 52 -4.98 9.41 -20.76
C PHE A 52 -5.92 8.21 -20.95
N ALA A 53 -7.05 8.20 -20.25
CA ALA A 53 -8.00 7.08 -20.26
C ALA A 53 -8.81 6.99 -21.57
N VAL A 54 -9.19 8.13 -22.15
CA VAL A 54 -10.06 8.19 -23.35
C VAL A 54 -9.49 9.09 -24.43
N ARG A 55 -9.77 8.76 -25.69
CA ARG A 55 -9.39 9.58 -26.86
C ARG A 55 -10.51 10.58 -27.15
N PRO A 56 -10.29 11.89 -27.02
CA PRO A 56 -11.31 12.89 -27.29
C PRO A 56 -11.47 13.10 -28.81
N SER A 57 -12.15 12.16 -29.48
CA SER A 57 -12.60 12.32 -30.86
C SER A 57 -14.04 11.81 -31.04
N PRO A 58 -14.83 12.38 -31.96
CA PRO A 58 -16.20 11.92 -32.22
C PRO A 58 -16.27 10.44 -32.63
N GLU A 59 -15.23 9.94 -33.29
CA GLU A 59 -15.13 8.54 -33.75
C GLU A 59 -14.95 7.55 -32.59
N HIS A 60 -14.33 7.98 -31.49
CA HIS A 60 -14.09 7.17 -30.29
C HIS A 60 -15.04 7.51 -29.13
N ALA A 61 -16.12 8.29 -29.39
CA ALA A 61 -17.02 8.81 -28.37
C ALA A 61 -17.61 7.73 -27.44
N GLN A 62 -17.85 6.52 -27.98
CA GLN A 62 -18.44 5.40 -27.25
C GLN A 62 -17.40 4.40 -26.69
N GLU A 63 -16.12 4.58 -26.97
CA GLU A 63 -15.08 3.70 -26.43
C GLU A 63 -14.97 3.86 -24.91
N VAL A 64 -14.88 2.73 -24.21
CA VAL A 64 -14.70 2.70 -22.75
C VAL A 64 -13.22 2.80 -22.45
N GLY A 65 -12.83 3.88 -21.78
CA GLY A 65 -11.59 3.99 -21.03
C GLY A 65 -11.81 3.60 -19.58
N TYR A 66 -10.71 3.37 -18.88
CA TYR A 66 -10.72 3.08 -17.45
C TYR A 66 -9.83 4.07 -16.71
N LEU A 67 -10.40 4.67 -15.66
CA LEU A 67 -9.68 5.57 -14.77
C LEU A 67 -9.35 4.82 -13.48
N TYR A 68 -8.07 4.46 -13.32
CA TYR A 68 -7.59 3.72 -12.15
C TYR A 68 -7.26 4.65 -10.99
N ARG A 69 -7.66 4.25 -9.78
CA ARG A 69 -7.18 4.87 -8.54
C ARG A 69 -6.06 4.00 -7.98
N ILE A 70 -4.87 4.57 -7.87
CA ILE A 70 -3.63 3.84 -7.56
C ILE A 70 -3.04 4.43 -6.28
N ARG A 71 -2.62 3.57 -5.35
CA ARG A 71 -1.82 4.01 -4.20
C ARG A 71 -0.40 4.26 -4.71
N THR A 72 0.16 5.41 -4.36
CA THR A 72 1.53 5.75 -4.72
C THR A 72 2.51 4.84 -3.98
N ASN A 73 3.69 4.62 -4.57
CA ASN A 73 4.81 3.92 -3.95
C ASN A 73 6.12 4.46 -4.53
N TRP A 74 7.26 3.93 -4.08
CA TRP A 74 8.61 4.33 -4.48
C TRP A 74 8.80 4.47 -6.00
N ALA A 75 8.04 3.76 -6.83
CA ALA A 75 8.17 3.80 -8.28
C ALA A 75 7.57 5.08 -8.90
N MET A 76 6.79 5.87 -8.16
CA MET A 76 6.10 7.07 -8.65
C MET A 76 7.03 8.29 -8.63
N VAL A 77 7.44 8.71 -9.83
CA VAL A 77 8.31 9.86 -10.06
C VAL A 77 7.49 11.08 -10.48
N ASP A 78 7.70 12.22 -9.82
CA ASP A 78 7.05 13.47 -10.19
C ASP A 78 7.72 14.08 -11.43
N VAL A 79 7.01 14.11 -12.55
CA VAL A 79 7.56 14.59 -13.82
C VAL A 79 7.90 16.07 -13.77
N ASN A 80 7.03 16.89 -13.17
CA ASN A 80 7.21 18.33 -13.15
C ASN A 80 8.36 18.75 -12.26
N LEU A 81 8.55 18.09 -11.12
CA LEU A 81 9.68 18.38 -10.25
C LEU A 81 10.99 17.80 -10.79
N SER A 82 10.95 16.67 -11.50
CA SER A 82 12.16 16.06 -12.08
C SER A 82 12.67 16.80 -13.31
N LEU A 83 11.75 17.29 -14.14
CA LEU A 83 12.04 18.01 -15.39
C LEU A 83 11.93 19.53 -15.21
N GLU A 84 11.40 20.03 -14.10
CA GLU A 84 11.28 21.46 -13.80
C GLU A 84 10.75 22.27 -15.01
N ASN A 85 11.47 23.34 -15.38
CA ASN A 85 11.14 24.23 -16.46
C ASN A 85 11.23 23.60 -17.86
N ILE A 86 11.74 22.37 -18.03
CA ILE A 86 11.71 21.67 -19.32
C ILE A 86 10.46 20.80 -19.47
N SER A 87 9.72 20.47 -18.39
CA SER A 87 8.52 19.61 -18.44
C SER A 87 7.60 19.95 -19.63
N PRO A 88 7.33 19.01 -20.56
CA PRO A 88 6.57 19.32 -21.78
C PRO A 88 5.10 19.64 -21.54
N TYR A 89 4.48 19.01 -20.53
CA TYR A 89 3.05 19.10 -20.26
C TYR A 89 2.75 19.30 -18.77
N PRO A 90 3.16 20.44 -18.18
CA PRO A 90 3.09 20.63 -16.73
C PRO A 90 1.67 20.58 -16.16
N ALA A 91 0.67 20.99 -16.96
CA ALA A 91 -0.74 20.93 -16.59
C ALA A 91 -1.27 19.50 -16.39
N GLN A 92 -0.59 18.48 -16.93
CA GLN A 92 -0.97 17.08 -16.72
C GLN A 92 -0.62 16.58 -15.32
N GLN A 93 0.25 17.28 -14.58
CA GLN A 93 0.69 16.87 -13.23
C GLN A 93 1.05 15.37 -13.18
N GLU A 94 1.83 14.92 -14.18
CA GLU A 94 2.12 13.51 -14.39
C GLU A 94 3.00 12.95 -13.26
N GLN A 95 2.60 11.77 -12.78
CA GLN A 95 3.43 10.92 -11.93
C GLN A 95 3.78 9.68 -12.76
N ALA A 96 5.04 9.56 -13.17
CA ALA A 96 5.50 8.48 -14.02
C ALA A 96 5.89 7.28 -13.15
N ALA A 97 5.19 6.16 -13.30
CA ALA A 97 5.48 4.93 -12.56
C ALA A 97 6.58 4.11 -13.25
N VAL A 98 7.72 3.96 -12.58
CA VAL A 98 8.87 3.17 -13.04
C VAL A 98 8.52 1.69 -13.08
N GLN A 99 8.81 1.04 -14.21
CA GLN A 99 8.54 -0.39 -14.48
C GLN A 99 7.06 -0.81 -14.38
N GLY A 100 6.14 0.15 -14.46
CA GLY A 100 4.72 -0.10 -14.41
C GLY A 100 4.13 -0.11 -13.00
N ILE A 101 2.88 -0.58 -12.91
CA ILE A 101 2.08 -0.48 -11.70
C ILE A 101 1.62 -1.87 -11.31
N PRO A 102 2.11 -2.40 -10.17
CA PRO A 102 1.65 -3.67 -9.62
C PRO A 102 0.12 -3.68 -9.44
N TRP A 103 -0.52 -4.83 -9.65
CA TRP A 103 -1.98 -4.92 -9.57
C TRP A 103 -2.51 -4.65 -8.15
N ASP A 104 -1.77 -5.10 -7.13
CA ASP A 104 -2.08 -4.88 -5.72
C ASP A 104 -1.91 -3.42 -5.27
N GLN A 105 -1.25 -2.57 -6.07
CA GLN A 105 -1.22 -1.10 -5.89
C GLN A 105 -2.48 -0.40 -6.43
N VAL A 106 -3.30 -1.08 -7.23
CA VAL A 106 -4.52 -0.51 -7.79
C VAL A 106 -5.66 -0.71 -6.80
N LEU A 107 -6.20 0.39 -6.26
CA LEU A 107 -7.34 0.38 -5.33
C LEU A 107 -8.64 -0.02 -6.04
N GLY A 108 -8.80 0.39 -7.30
CA GLY A 108 -9.99 0.14 -8.11
C GLY A 108 -10.05 1.06 -9.32
N TRP A 109 -11.18 1.07 -10.02
CA TRP A 109 -11.35 1.85 -11.25
C TRP A 109 -12.78 2.33 -11.51
N TYR A 110 -12.86 3.38 -12.32
CA TYR A 110 -14.09 3.86 -12.96
C TYR A 110 -14.07 3.51 -14.44
N GLU A 111 -15.24 3.25 -15.02
CA GLU A 111 -15.43 3.26 -16.47
C GLU A 111 -15.76 4.68 -16.93
N VAL A 112 -15.10 5.14 -18.00
CA VAL A 112 -15.27 6.48 -18.56
C VAL A 112 -15.39 6.41 -20.08
N ARG A 113 -16.19 7.29 -20.69
CA ARG A 113 -16.30 7.39 -22.16
C ARG A 113 -15.98 8.79 -22.62
N ALA A 114 -15.48 8.91 -23.85
CA ALA A 114 -15.20 10.22 -24.43
C ALA A 114 -16.47 11.09 -24.58
N ALA A 115 -17.64 10.49 -24.79
CA ALA A 115 -18.92 11.22 -24.82
C ALA A 115 -19.26 11.90 -23.49
N ASP A 116 -18.78 11.37 -22.37
CA ASP A 116 -19.05 11.89 -21.03
C ASP A 116 -18.12 13.04 -20.63
N LEU A 117 -17.04 13.29 -21.40
CA LEU A 117 -15.98 14.23 -21.06
C LEU A 117 -16.48 15.64 -20.73
N ASN A 118 -17.32 16.22 -21.60
CA ASN A 118 -17.81 17.59 -21.41
C ASN A 118 -18.73 17.70 -20.18
N ARG A 119 -19.50 16.64 -19.90
CA ARG A 119 -20.34 16.55 -18.70
C ARG A 119 -19.48 16.43 -17.45
N ILE A 120 -18.47 15.57 -17.49
CA ILE A 120 -17.55 15.33 -16.37
C ILE A 120 -16.71 16.58 -16.09
N LEU A 121 -15.93 17.06 -17.05
CA LEU A 121 -14.98 18.16 -16.86
C LEU A 121 -15.65 19.54 -16.72
N GLY A 122 -16.92 19.66 -17.11
CA GLY A 122 -17.71 20.89 -16.97
C GLY A 122 -18.59 20.93 -15.73
N ALA A 123 -18.63 19.85 -14.93
CA ALA A 123 -19.33 19.84 -13.66
C ALA A 123 -18.50 20.50 -12.56
N GLU A 124 -19.19 21.04 -11.54
CA GLU A 124 -18.54 21.58 -10.35
C GLU A 124 -17.76 20.49 -9.60
N ASP A 125 -18.31 19.27 -9.52
CA ASP A 125 -17.56 18.04 -9.17
C ASP A 125 -17.51 17.03 -10.33
N PRO A 126 -16.38 16.96 -11.05
CA PRO A 126 -16.18 15.97 -12.10
C PRO A 126 -16.14 14.52 -11.61
N ILE A 127 -15.81 14.23 -10.34
CA ILE A 127 -15.71 12.84 -9.84
C ILE A 127 -17.10 12.23 -9.66
N SER A 128 -18.11 12.98 -9.18
CA SER A 128 -19.51 12.51 -9.11
C SER A 128 -20.09 12.14 -10.47
N GLN A 129 -19.60 12.78 -11.54
CA GLN A 129 -20.03 12.49 -12.91
C GLN A 129 -19.43 11.18 -13.46
N LEU A 130 -18.43 10.61 -12.79
CA LEU A 130 -17.89 9.30 -13.11
C LEU A 130 -18.89 8.20 -12.71
N GLY A 131 -18.88 7.09 -13.45
CA GLY A 131 -19.75 5.94 -13.16
C GLY A 131 -19.44 5.24 -11.83
N ARG A 132 -19.98 4.03 -11.66
CA ARG A 132 -19.73 3.21 -10.46
C ARG A 132 -18.23 2.89 -10.30
N PHE A 133 -17.69 3.14 -9.10
CA PHE A 133 -16.36 2.67 -8.73
C PHE A 133 -16.36 1.17 -8.48
N THR A 134 -15.43 0.46 -9.11
CA THR A 134 -15.18 -0.97 -8.89
C THR A 134 -13.92 -1.14 -8.07
N ARG A 135 -14.03 -1.69 -6.85
CA ARG A 135 -12.88 -1.93 -5.97
C ARG A 135 -12.13 -3.19 -6.39
N ASN A 136 -10.81 -3.13 -6.34
CA ASN A 136 -9.94 -4.28 -6.54
C ASN A 136 -9.87 -5.13 -5.25
N PRO A 137 -10.32 -6.39 -5.24
CA PRO A 137 -10.23 -7.26 -4.05
C PRO A 137 -8.78 -7.57 -3.65
N ASP A 138 -7.86 -7.51 -4.61
CA ASP A 138 -6.44 -7.84 -4.43
C ASP A 138 -5.61 -6.64 -3.93
N PHE A 139 -6.25 -5.50 -3.65
CA PHE A 139 -5.55 -4.30 -3.18
C PHE A 139 -4.80 -4.56 -1.88
N ARG A 140 -3.47 -4.57 -1.95
CA ARG A 140 -2.51 -4.82 -0.86
C ARG A 140 -1.24 -4.02 -1.15
N PRO A 141 -1.30 -2.68 -1.10
CA PRO A 141 -0.20 -1.84 -1.54
C PRO A 141 1.05 -2.08 -0.68
N ASP A 142 2.22 -1.99 -1.29
CA ASP A 142 3.46 -1.76 -0.55
C ASP A 142 3.42 -0.39 0.15
N SER A 143 4.12 -0.31 1.27
CA SER A 143 4.06 0.83 2.20
C SER A 143 5.10 1.91 1.93
N THR A 144 5.73 1.88 0.76
CA THR A 144 6.72 2.89 0.40
C THR A 144 6.03 4.16 -0.09
N ASP A 145 6.72 5.28 0.02
CA ASP A 145 6.21 6.59 -0.40
C ASP A 145 6.69 6.90 -1.82
N PRO A 146 5.98 7.75 -2.58
CA PRO A 146 6.44 8.20 -3.90
C PRO A 146 7.85 8.79 -3.83
N SER A 147 8.67 8.51 -4.84
CA SER A 147 10.05 9.00 -4.88
C SER A 147 10.16 10.51 -5.12
N GLY A 148 9.07 11.16 -5.54
CA GLY A 148 9.04 12.60 -5.79
C GLY A 148 9.96 12.98 -6.96
N ALA A 149 10.71 14.07 -6.80
CA ALA A 149 11.63 14.59 -7.81
C ALA A 149 12.86 13.68 -8.00
N GLN A 150 13.15 13.30 -9.24
CA GLN A 150 14.27 12.44 -9.62
C GLN A 150 14.97 13.00 -10.87
N PRO A 151 15.69 14.14 -10.75
CA PRO A 151 16.32 14.84 -11.89
C PRO A 151 17.34 13.98 -12.66
N GLN A 152 17.95 12.99 -12.00
CA GLN A 152 18.86 12.02 -12.64
C GLN A 152 18.19 11.11 -13.67
N LEU A 153 16.85 10.99 -13.62
CA LEU A 153 16.06 10.21 -14.57
C LEU A 153 15.67 11.01 -15.82
N ALA A 154 15.96 12.32 -15.89
CA ALA A 154 15.63 13.17 -17.03
C ALA A 154 16.15 12.57 -18.36
N GLY A 155 17.37 12.02 -18.34
CA GLY A 155 17.94 11.30 -19.48
C GLY A 155 18.21 12.18 -20.70
N LEU A 156 18.66 13.42 -20.48
CA LEU A 156 19.01 14.38 -21.52
C LEU A 156 20.48 14.23 -21.96
N GLN A 157 20.72 14.22 -23.27
CA GLN A 157 22.06 14.15 -23.85
C GLN A 157 22.73 15.52 -24.01
N ASN A 158 21.93 16.58 -24.18
CA ASN A 158 22.40 17.94 -24.37
C ASN A 158 21.55 18.89 -23.54
N ALA A 159 22.11 20.04 -23.16
CA ALA A 159 21.37 21.10 -22.50
C ALA A 159 20.21 21.60 -23.37
N VAL A 160 19.15 22.06 -22.74
CA VAL A 160 18.01 22.69 -23.41
C VAL A 160 18.24 24.21 -23.42
N GLU A 161 18.29 24.79 -24.61
CA GLU A 161 18.63 26.21 -24.78
C GLU A 161 17.72 27.13 -23.94
N GLY A 162 18.34 28.00 -23.14
CA GLY A 162 17.64 28.98 -22.30
C GLY A 162 16.89 28.40 -21.10
N ARG A 163 17.13 27.13 -20.73
CA ARG A 163 16.51 26.46 -19.58
C ARG A 163 17.59 25.82 -18.70
N HIS A 164 17.40 25.94 -17.39
CA HIS A 164 18.33 25.48 -16.36
C HIS A 164 17.58 24.75 -15.24
N GLY A 165 18.20 23.78 -14.59
CA GLY A 165 17.57 23.02 -13.52
C GLY A 165 18.44 21.91 -12.95
N ALA A 166 17.95 21.21 -11.91
CA ALA A 166 18.73 20.16 -11.24
C ALA A 166 19.12 19.00 -12.16
N TRP A 167 18.37 18.78 -13.26
CA TRP A 167 18.66 17.79 -14.29
C TRP A 167 19.96 18.08 -15.07
N GLU A 168 20.47 19.31 -15.06
CA GLU A 168 21.72 19.67 -15.78
C GLU A 168 22.94 18.91 -15.25
N ALA A 169 22.95 18.55 -13.96
CA ALA A 169 24.02 17.77 -13.33
C ALA A 169 24.17 16.35 -13.92
N TYR A 170 23.16 15.88 -14.65
CA TYR A 170 23.10 14.53 -15.21
C TYR A 170 23.16 14.50 -16.74
N LEU A 171 23.47 15.63 -17.39
CA LEU A 171 23.59 15.72 -18.84
C LEU A 171 24.65 14.76 -19.40
N GLY A 172 24.27 14.02 -20.44
CA GLY A 172 25.14 13.06 -21.13
C GLY A 172 25.40 11.76 -20.35
N GLN A 173 24.80 11.59 -19.16
CA GLN A 173 24.83 10.31 -18.46
C GLN A 173 23.88 9.29 -19.12
N SER A 174 24.13 8.00 -18.87
CA SER A 174 23.25 6.94 -19.37
C SER A 174 21.94 6.89 -18.58
N ALA A 175 20.83 7.18 -19.25
CA ALA A 175 19.48 7.08 -18.71
C ALA A 175 19.19 5.66 -18.23
N ALA A 176 19.63 4.62 -18.97
CA ALA A 176 19.46 3.24 -18.55
C ALA A 176 20.23 2.91 -17.26
N SER A 177 21.43 3.47 -17.10
CA SER A 177 22.23 3.27 -15.89
C SER A 177 21.63 3.98 -14.69
N ASN A 178 21.16 5.22 -14.87
CA ASN A 178 20.52 6.01 -13.82
C ASN A 178 19.20 5.39 -13.37
N LEU A 179 18.37 4.91 -14.31
CA LEU A 179 17.13 4.20 -13.98
C LEU A 179 17.40 2.91 -13.20
N ARG A 180 18.40 2.12 -13.61
CA ARG A 180 18.81 0.92 -12.86
C ARG A 180 19.30 1.24 -11.46
N GLN A 181 20.04 2.32 -11.30
CA GLN A 181 20.50 2.77 -9.99
C GLN A 181 19.32 3.19 -9.11
N PHE A 182 18.42 4.00 -9.64
CA PHE A 182 17.19 4.41 -8.95
C PHE A 182 16.39 3.20 -8.45
N ILE A 183 16.17 2.20 -9.32
CA ILE A 183 15.48 0.96 -8.95
C ILE A 183 16.20 0.26 -7.79
N ARG A 184 17.52 0.09 -7.85
CA ARG A 184 18.27 -0.57 -6.76
C ARG A 184 18.18 0.17 -5.43
N GLU A 185 18.14 1.50 -5.46
CA GLU A 185 18.12 2.33 -4.26
C GLU A 185 16.73 2.37 -3.61
N HIS A 186 15.67 2.35 -4.42
CA HIS A 186 14.31 2.60 -3.95
C HIS A 186 13.45 1.33 -3.85
N TRP A 187 13.83 0.23 -4.48
CA TRP A 187 13.10 -1.03 -4.42
C TRP A 187 13.12 -1.62 -2.99
N PRO A 188 11.97 -2.13 -2.45
CA PRO A 188 11.90 -2.71 -1.11
C PRO A 188 12.90 -3.86 -0.88
N GLN A 189 13.78 -3.69 0.12
CA GLN A 189 14.96 -4.52 0.39
C GLN A 189 14.68 -6.00 0.72
N THR A 190 13.44 -6.41 1.01
CA THR A 190 13.08 -7.83 1.18
C THR A 190 13.28 -8.66 -0.10
N GLU A 191 13.37 -8.03 -1.28
CA GLU A 191 13.63 -8.72 -2.55
C GLU A 191 15.09 -8.62 -3.04
N ALA A 192 15.91 -7.72 -2.47
CA ALA A 192 17.32 -7.56 -2.87
C ALA A 192 18.19 -8.77 -2.48
N ALA A 193 17.90 -9.40 -1.34
CA ALA A 193 18.54 -10.65 -0.93
C ALA A 193 18.16 -11.81 -1.87
N ASP A 194 16.88 -11.96 -2.18
CA ASP A 194 16.37 -12.96 -3.13
C ASP A 194 16.95 -12.76 -4.53
N GLN A 195 17.08 -11.51 -5.00
CA GLN A 195 17.69 -11.19 -6.29
C GLN A 195 19.20 -11.41 -6.32
N THR A 196 19.91 -11.15 -5.22
CA THR A 196 21.33 -11.49 -5.07
C THR A 196 21.51 -13.00 -5.19
N THR A 197 20.67 -13.78 -4.51
CA THR A 197 20.64 -15.24 -4.64
C THR A 197 20.33 -15.67 -6.08
N LEU A 198 19.28 -15.13 -6.71
CA LEU A 198 18.92 -15.45 -8.11
C LEU A 198 20.05 -15.13 -9.11
N SER A 199 20.76 -14.01 -8.93
CA SER A 199 21.89 -13.63 -9.79
C SER A 199 23.11 -14.54 -9.64
N SER A 200 23.22 -15.23 -8.50
CA SER A 200 24.32 -16.16 -8.19
C SER A 200 24.07 -17.61 -8.64
N LEU A 201 22.83 -17.94 -9.07
CA LEU A 201 22.45 -19.29 -9.47
C LEU A 201 22.88 -19.61 -10.90
N ASP A 202 23.28 -20.86 -11.14
CA ASP A 202 23.54 -21.37 -12.49
C ASP A 202 22.22 -21.78 -13.17
N TRP A 203 21.74 -20.91 -14.05
CA TRP A 203 20.50 -21.10 -14.80
C TRP A 203 20.64 -22.01 -16.04
N SER A 204 21.82 -22.58 -16.30
CA SER A 204 22.03 -23.48 -17.45
C SER A 204 21.27 -24.81 -17.31
N ALA A 205 20.97 -25.24 -16.08
CA ALA A 205 20.24 -26.47 -15.76
C ALA A 205 18.70 -26.32 -15.83
N VAL A 206 18.21 -25.12 -16.13
CA VAL A 206 16.76 -24.81 -16.15
C VAL A 206 16.35 -24.31 -17.54
N GLU A 207 15.39 -25.02 -18.14
CA GLU A 207 14.73 -24.59 -19.38
C GLU A 207 13.76 -23.43 -19.10
N ILE A 208 14.31 -22.22 -19.08
CA ILE A 208 13.55 -20.97 -19.11
C ILE A 208 13.94 -20.16 -20.37
N PRO A 209 13.02 -19.34 -20.90
CA PRO A 209 13.33 -18.40 -21.97
C PRO A 209 14.56 -17.53 -21.66
N ASP A 210 15.43 -17.31 -22.65
CA ASP A 210 16.71 -16.60 -22.49
C ASP A 210 16.55 -15.17 -21.94
N HIS A 211 15.42 -14.52 -22.23
CA HIS A 211 15.10 -13.18 -21.70
C HIS A 211 14.83 -13.19 -20.19
N LEU A 212 14.18 -14.24 -19.66
CA LEU A 212 13.99 -14.42 -18.21
C LEU A 212 15.32 -14.77 -17.56
N ARG A 213 16.13 -15.63 -18.20
CA ARG A 213 17.48 -15.97 -17.72
C ARG A 213 18.36 -14.74 -17.56
N THR A 214 18.28 -13.80 -18.51
CA THR A 214 19.05 -12.54 -18.48
C THR A 214 18.59 -11.64 -17.34
N ALA A 215 17.28 -11.44 -17.17
CA ALA A 215 16.74 -10.61 -16.09
C ALA A 215 17.04 -11.17 -14.68
N LEU A 216 16.96 -12.51 -14.53
CA LEU A 216 17.27 -13.22 -13.29
C LEU A 216 18.78 -13.20 -12.97
N GLY A 217 19.62 -13.48 -13.97
CA GLY A 217 21.08 -13.46 -13.81
C GLY A 217 21.66 -12.07 -13.54
N GLN A 218 20.94 -11.00 -13.91
CA GLN A 218 21.32 -9.61 -13.61
C GLN A 218 20.76 -9.10 -12.29
N GLY A 219 19.99 -9.91 -11.55
CA GLY A 219 19.37 -9.49 -10.29
C GLY A 219 18.41 -8.30 -10.49
N ALA A 220 17.64 -8.29 -11.58
CA ALA A 220 16.72 -7.21 -11.93
C ALA A 220 15.33 -7.74 -12.35
N ALA A 221 15.00 -8.97 -11.94
CA ALA A 221 13.75 -9.61 -12.29
C ALA A 221 12.58 -9.09 -11.45
N SER A 222 11.51 -8.66 -12.11
CA SER A 222 10.26 -8.30 -11.45
C SER A 222 9.55 -9.52 -10.84
N ALA A 223 8.63 -9.30 -9.90
CA ALA A 223 7.80 -10.37 -9.34
C ALA A 223 7.06 -11.19 -10.41
N ALA A 224 6.64 -10.55 -11.52
CA ALA A 224 6.02 -11.23 -12.65
C ALA A 224 7.02 -12.11 -13.44
N GLN A 225 8.26 -11.64 -13.61
CA GLN A 225 9.33 -12.43 -14.25
C GLN A 225 9.73 -13.62 -13.37
N CYS A 226 9.80 -13.43 -12.05
CA CYS A 226 9.99 -14.52 -11.10
C CYS A 226 8.83 -15.52 -11.15
N ALA A 227 7.58 -15.06 -11.30
CA ALA A 227 6.41 -15.95 -11.41
C ALA A 227 6.44 -16.79 -12.69
N MET A 228 6.80 -16.16 -13.82
CA MET A 228 6.93 -16.85 -15.10
C MET A 228 8.07 -17.87 -15.08
N ALA A 229 9.21 -17.52 -14.50
CA ALA A 229 10.33 -18.43 -14.35
C ALA A 229 10.01 -19.57 -13.38
N LEU A 230 9.29 -19.31 -12.28
CA LEU A 230 8.82 -20.33 -11.35
C LEU A 230 7.85 -21.29 -12.04
N ALA A 231 6.89 -20.77 -12.82
CA ALA A 231 5.98 -21.59 -13.61
C ALA A 231 6.74 -22.46 -14.63
N ALA A 232 7.74 -21.90 -15.31
CA ALA A 232 8.58 -22.65 -16.25
C ALA A 232 9.42 -23.73 -15.56
N VAL A 233 9.99 -23.47 -14.38
CA VAL A 233 10.68 -24.46 -13.54
C VAL A 233 9.73 -25.59 -13.15
N VAL A 234 8.53 -25.26 -12.67
CA VAL A 234 7.50 -26.24 -12.26
C VAL A 234 7.00 -27.08 -13.45
N VAL A 235 6.86 -26.48 -14.64
CA VAL A 235 6.50 -27.19 -15.88
C VAL A 235 7.66 -28.09 -16.34
N SER A 236 8.90 -27.63 -16.27
CA SER A 236 10.11 -28.45 -16.52
C SER A 236 10.17 -29.66 -15.57
N TRP A 237 9.89 -29.46 -14.27
CA TRP A 237 9.80 -30.54 -13.28
C TRP A 237 8.73 -31.56 -13.64
N ARG A 238 7.51 -31.11 -14.00
CA ARG A 238 6.43 -32.00 -14.43
C ARG A 238 6.79 -32.76 -15.70
N HIS A 239 7.51 -32.16 -16.64
CA HIS A 239 7.87 -32.81 -17.90
C HIS A 239 8.95 -33.89 -17.74
N ASP A 240 9.83 -33.76 -16.73
CA ASP A 240 10.82 -34.79 -16.37
C ASP A 240 10.17 -35.98 -15.63
N GLU A 241 9.13 -35.76 -14.82
CA GLU A 241 8.36 -36.83 -14.18
C GLU A 241 7.32 -37.50 -15.10
N LEU A 242 6.70 -36.75 -16.03
CA LEU A 242 5.65 -37.24 -16.95
C LEU A 242 6.12 -38.20 -18.05
N LYS A 243 7.42 -38.53 -18.12
CA LYS A 243 7.91 -39.66 -18.94
C LYS A 243 7.58 -41.04 -18.33
N ARG A 244 6.98 -41.11 -17.13
CA ARG A 244 6.48 -42.36 -16.54
C ARG A 244 4.95 -42.32 -16.28
N SER A 245 4.23 -42.68 -17.34
CA SER A 245 2.91 -43.37 -17.37
C SER A 245 1.62 -42.67 -16.87
N ILE A 246 0.57 -42.79 -17.72
CA ILE A 246 -0.92 -42.73 -17.51
C ILE A 246 -1.65 -41.46 -18.05
N PRO A 247 -2.85 -41.60 -18.67
CA PRO A 247 -3.39 -40.67 -19.67
C PRO A 247 -4.35 -39.58 -19.15
N TRP A 248 -4.30 -38.46 -19.87
CA TRP A 248 -5.03 -37.20 -19.67
C TRP A 248 -6.55 -37.28 -19.78
N HIS A 249 -7.24 -37.30 -18.65
CA HIS A 249 -8.63 -36.82 -18.51
C HIS A 249 -9.01 -36.72 -17.02
N GLU A 250 -8.74 -35.58 -16.38
CA GLU A 250 -9.39 -35.07 -15.14
C GLU A 250 -8.52 -33.97 -14.50
N VAL A 251 -8.36 -32.83 -15.17
CA VAL A 251 -7.95 -31.59 -14.48
C VAL A 251 -8.80 -30.44 -15.00
N ASP A 252 -9.78 -30.06 -14.19
CA ASP A 252 -10.65 -28.91 -14.37
C ASP A 252 -9.85 -27.60 -14.26
N ARG A 253 -10.27 -26.60 -15.03
CA ARG A 253 -9.62 -25.30 -15.27
C ARG A 253 -9.79 -24.31 -14.11
N ARG A 254 -9.68 -24.75 -12.85
CA ARG A 254 -9.82 -23.87 -11.68
C ARG A 254 -8.67 -24.07 -10.71
N ASP A 255 -7.61 -23.29 -10.90
CA ASP A 255 -6.78 -22.74 -9.81
C ASP A 255 -5.52 -22.07 -10.37
N THR A 256 -5.73 -20.94 -11.07
CA THR A 256 -4.64 -19.98 -11.36
C THR A 256 -4.78 -18.70 -10.53
N THR A 257 -5.60 -18.71 -9.47
CA THR A 257 -6.01 -17.50 -8.74
C THR A 257 -5.87 -17.57 -7.22
N SER A 258 -5.06 -18.47 -6.64
CA SER A 258 -4.80 -18.45 -5.20
C SER A 258 -3.33 -18.17 -4.83
N ASN A 259 -3.12 -17.04 -4.16
CA ASN A 259 -2.12 -16.80 -3.12
C ASN A 259 -0.61 -16.94 -3.45
N PHE A 260 -0.12 -16.20 -4.46
CA PHE A 260 1.33 -16.15 -4.77
C PHE A 260 2.07 -14.84 -4.44
N ASN A 261 1.46 -13.81 -3.87
CA ASN A 261 2.14 -12.52 -3.70
C ASN A 261 2.73 -12.31 -2.29
N LYS A 262 4.04 -12.56 -2.17
CA LYS A 262 5.04 -11.84 -1.33
C LYS A 262 6.42 -12.49 -1.27
N LYS A 263 6.64 -13.64 -1.92
CA LYS A 263 7.94 -14.36 -1.94
C LYS A 263 8.20 -15.08 -3.27
N VAL A 264 7.72 -14.57 -4.40
CA VAL A 264 7.84 -15.32 -5.67
C VAL A 264 9.30 -15.49 -6.09
N CYS A 265 10.10 -14.43 -5.99
CA CYS A 265 11.54 -14.50 -6.28
C CYS A 265 12.28 -15.38 -5.27
N GLY A 266 11.99 -15.29 -3.97
CA GLY A 266 12.54 -16.21 -2.96
C GLY A 266 12.11 -17.66 -3.13
N ARG A 267 10.87 -17.94 -3.55
CA ARG A 267 10.38 -19.29 -3.88
C ARG A 267 11.06 -19.84 -5.13
N LEU A 268 11.27 -19.01 -6.14
CA LEU A 268 12.05 -19.36 -7.32
C LEU A 268 13.51 -19.67 -6.96
N ALA A 269 14.14 -18.82 -6.14
CA ALA A 269 15.50 -19.03 -5.67
C ALA A 269 15.63 -20.36 -4.93
N ALA A 270 14.71 -20.63 -4.00
CA ALA A 270 14.64 -21.91 -3.28
C ALA A 270 14.41 -23.11 -4.22
N ALA A 271 13.45 -23.02 -5.16
CA ALA A 271 13.15 -24.12 -6.09
C ALA A 271 14.31 -24.43 -7.05
N VAL A 272 15.10 -23.43 -7.42
CA VAL A 272 16.26 -23.60 -8.31
C VAL A 272 17.48 -24.10 -7.55
N MET A 273 17.69 -23.65 -6.30
CA MET A 273 18.69 -24.22 -5.40
C MET A 273 18.43 -25.71 -5.15
N ASP A 274 17.18 -26.08 -4.82
CA ASP A 274 16.78 -27.47 -4.55
C ASP A 274 17.02 -28.38 -5.78
N LYS A 275 16.80 -27.84 -7.00
CA LYS A 275 17.14 -28.52 -8.27
C LYS A 275 18.65 -28.62 -8.49
N ALA A 276 19.42 -27.57 -8.19
CA ALA A 276 20.86 -27.51 -8.42
C ALA A 276 21.64 -28.40 -7.44
N ASP A 277 21.15 -28.54 -6.20
CA ASP A 277 21.81 -29.28 -5.12
C ASP A 277 21.49 -30.79 -5.13
N ASN A 278 20.56 -31.24 -5.99
CA ASN A 278 20.26 -32.66 -6.24
C ASN A 278 19.86 -33.44 -4.95
N GLU A 279 19.35 -32.74 -3.93
CA GLU A 279 18.85 -33.36 -2.72
C GLU A 279 17.43 -33.91 -2.94
N LYS A 280 17.18 -35.11 -2.42
CA LYS A 280 15.93 -35.85 -2.63
C LYS A 280 14.76 -35.03 -2.07
N PRO A 281 13.72 -34.72 -2.85
CA PRO A 281 12.63 -33.90 -2.36
C PRO A 281 11.86 -34.65 -1.27
N THR A 282 11.83 -34.09 -0.07
CA THR A 282 10.86 -34.48 0.97
C THR A 282 9.71 -33.50 0.90
N VAL A 283 8.57 -33.96 0.39
CA VAL A 283 7.35 -33.14 0.37
C VAL A 283 6.67 -33.31 1.73
N THR A 284 6.58 -32.21 2.47
CA THR A 284 5.76 -32.12 3.69
C THR A 284 4.47 -31.43 3.33
N VAL A 285 3.35 -32.13 3.48
CA VAL A 285 2.01 -31.57 3.25
C VAL A 285 1.36 -31.41 4.62
N CYS A 286 0.95 -30.19 4.93
CA CYS A 286 0.13 -29.89 6.10
C CYS A 286 -1.17 -29.29 5.60
N ASP A 287 -2.29 -29.84 6.05
CA ASP A 287 -3.62 -29.25 5.82
C ASP A 287 -3.91 -28.24 6.93
N GLU A 288 -4.26 -27.00 6.56
CA GLU A 288 -5.09 -26.14 7.39
C GLU A 288 -6.00 -25.28 6.48
N PRO A 289 -7.30 -25.14 6.84
CA PRO A 289 -7.65 -24.46 8.09
C PRO A 289 -8.70 -25.16 8.98
N GLN A 290 -8.58 -24.85 10.28
CA GLN A 290 -9.48 -25.15 11.41
C GLN A 290 -9.39 -26.56 12.02
N SER A 291 -8.77 -26.60 13.21
CA SER A 291 -8.58 -27.72 14.16
C SER A 291 -7.32 -28.60 13.97
N GLY A 292 -6.17 -28.09 14.42
CA GLY A 292 -5.04 -28.88 14.95
C GLY A 292 -4.61 -30.13 14.17
N GLY A 293 -4.31 -30.00 12.87
CA GLY A 293 -3.92 -31.12 12.00
C GLY A 293 -2.43 -31.51 12.09
N GLU A 294 -2.15 -32.82 12.11
CA GLU A 294 -0.80 -33.40 11.97
C GLU A 294 -0.28 -33.25 10.52
N CYS A 295 1.00 -32.91 10.38
CA CYS A 295 1.70 -32.92 9.09
C CYS A 295 2.11 -34.34 8.69
N ILE A 296 1.97 -34.70 7.41
CA ILE A 296 2.46 -35.97 6.87
C ILE A 296 3.69 -35.71 6.01
N SER A 297 4.79 -36.38 6.33
CA SER A 297 6.00 -36.42 5.51
C SER A 297 6.02 -37.71 4.67
N ILE A 298 6.08 -37.58 3.35
CA ILE A 298 6.17 -38.73 2.44
C ILE A 298 7.63 -38.86 1.99
N ALA A 299 8.30 -39.95 2.40
CA ALA A 299 9.58 -40.35 1.84
C ALA A 299 9.35 -41.31 0.67
N THR A 300 9.93 -41.02 -0.50
CA THR A 300 9.95 -41.99 -1.61
C THR A 300 10.97 -43.10 -1.34
N PRO A 301 10.66 -44.37 -1.64
CA PRO A 301 11.52 -45.49 -1.30
C PRO A 301 12.79 -45.51 -2.17
N PRO A 302 13.93 -45.98 -1.63
CA PRO A 302 15.17 -46.07 -2.38
C PRO A 302 15.04 -47.09 -3.51
N GLN A 303 15.38 -46.71 -4.75
CA GLN A 303 15.50 -47.67 -5.83
C GLN A 303 16.80 -48.48 -5.71
N SER A 304 16.64 -49.79 -5.92
CA SER A 304 17.65 -50.82 -6.20
C SER A 304 18.38 -51.45 -4.99
N CYS A 305 17.89 -52.63 -4.60
CA CYS A 305 18.72 -53.84 -4.64
C CYS A 305 18.25 -54.65 -5.87
N GLY A 306 19.15 -54.89 -6.82
CA GLY A 306 18.85 -55.70 -8.01
C GLY A 306 18.67 -57.17 -7.69
N ASN A 307 17.87 -57.87 -8.50
CA ASN A 307 18.39 -58.94 -9.35
C ASN A 307 17.34 -59.41 -10.36
N ASP A 308 17.87 -59.88 -11.48
CA ASP A 308 17.20 -60.49 -12.61
C ASP A 308 16.44 -61.78 -12.24
N ARG A 309 15.26 -61.96 -12.87
CA ARG A 309 14.62 -63.23 -13.34
C ARG A 309 13.13 -62.93 -13.58
N LEU A 310 12.67 -62.75 -14.82
CA LEU A 310 12.41 -63.77 -15.84
C LEU A 310 11.81 -65.05 -15.24
N ASP A 311 10.53 -65.22 -15.58
CA ASP A 311 9.75 -66.46 -15.60
C ASP A 311 9.27 -66.93 -14.21
N GLU A 312 7.94 -66.88 -13.97
CA GLU A 312 7.13 -67.96 -13.34
C GLU A 312 5.76 -67.45 -12.82
N PHE A 313 4.68 -68.09 -13.34
CA PHE A 313 3.36 -68.44 -12.77
C PHE A 313 2.52 -67.35 -12.07
N ASP A 314 1.30 -67.03 -12.51
CA ASP A 314 0.04 -67.82 -12.60
C ASP A 314 -0.52 -68.29 -11.23
N GLU A 315 -1.84 -68.10 -11.09
CA GLU A 315 -2.76 -68.53 -10.02
C GLU A 315 -2.76 -67.82 -8.63
N GLY A 316 -3.81 -67.01 -8.44
CA GLY A 316 -4.59 -66.71 -7.22
C GLY A 316 -4.14 -67.15 -5.82
N ARG A 317 -4.09 -66.19 -4.87
CA ARG A 317 -4.87 -66.13 -3.60
C ARG A 317 -4.29 -65.09 -2.62
N PHE A 318 -5.20 -64.43 -1.89
CA PHE A 318 -4.98 -63.64 -0.69
C PHE A 318 -4.50 -64.52 0.48
N ASP A 319 -3.53 -64.04 1.28
CA ASP A 319 -3.61 -63.89 2.76
C ASP A 319 -2.25 -63.59 3.42
N ASN A 320 -2.26 -62.59 4.32
CA ASN A 320 -1.42 -62.35 5.51
C ASN A 320 0.07 -62.75 5.52
N MET A 321 0.94 -61.75 5.75
CA MET A 321 2.17 -61.95 6.54
C MET A 321 2.52 -60.74 7.42
N ILE A 322 2.34 -60.96 8.73
CA ILE A 322 3.03 -60.27 9.84
C ILE A 322 4.41 -60.94 9.99
N SER A 323 5.50 -60.17 10.04
CA SER A 323 6.50 -60.18 11.14
C SER A 323 7.90 -59.65 10.73
N SER A 324 8.35 -58.70 11.54
CA SER A 324 9.71 -58.43 12.05
C SER A 324 10.91 -58.29 11.09
N ILE A 325 11.56 -57.12 11.14
CA ILE A 325 13.00 -56.98 11.48
C ILE A 325 13.21 -55.72 12.33
N ARG A 326 13.83 -55.88 13.52
CA ARG A 326 14.30 -54.85 14.46
C ARG A 326 15.75 -54.43 14.16
N CYS A 327 16.11 -53.20 14.52
CA CYS A 327 17.41 -52.86 15.13
C CYS A 327 17.19 -51.76 16.20
N ASP A 328 17.62 -52.03 17.44
CA ASP A 328 17.48 -51.22 18.66
C ASP A 328 18.65 -50.24 18.89
N ASN A 329 18.40 -49.12 19.60
CA ASN A 329 19.06 -48.65 20.85
C ASN A 329 18.89 -47.11 21.04
N ASN A 330 18.02 -46.62 21.93
CA ASN A 330 18.14 -46.42 23.39
C ASN A 330 19.11 -45.30 23.88
N SER A 331 18.54 -44.26 24.50
CA SER A 331 19.04 -43.59 25.72
C SER A 331 17.89 -42.78 26.36
N GLN A 332 17.62 -43.04 27.65
CA GLN A 332 16.50 -42.54 28.47
C GLN A 332 16.80 -41.18 29.11
N GLU A 333 15.76 -40.38 29.40
CA GLU A 333 15.80 -39.26 30.35
C GLU A 333 14.65 -39.41 31.39
N PRO A 334 14.89 -39.15 32.69
CA PRO A 334 13.97 -39.51 33.78
C PRO A 334 12.99 -38.39 34.17
N GLN A 335 11.82 -38.80 34.68
CA GLN A 335 10.79 -37.92 35.26
C GLN A 335 11.19 -37.42 36.66
N ILE A 336 10.90 -36.14 36.93
CA ILE A 336 10.88 -35.55 38.28
C ILE A 336 9.55 -34.80 38.47
N GLU A 337 8.85 -35.13 39.56
CA GLU A 337 7.58 -34.54 40.01
C GLU A 337 7.74 -33.07 40.47
N ARG A 338 6.65 -32.31 40.31
CA ARG A 338 6.52 -30.88 40.66
C ARG A 338 6.58 -30.63 42.18
N PRO A 339 7.32 -29.62 42.66
CA PRO A 339 7.04 -29.00 43.96
C PRO A 339 6.01 -27.88 43.83
N SER A 340 5.17 -27.75 44.86
CA SER A 340 4.18 -26.69 45.04
C SER A 340 4.86 -25.34 45.27
N VAL A 341 4.57 -24.34 44.45
CA VAL A 341 5.03 -22.95 44.67
C VAL A 341 3.87 -22.14 45.24
N ILE A 342 4.13 -21.55 46.39
CA ILE A 342 3.30 -20.58 47.11
C ILE A 342 3.32 -19.27 46.32
N GLU A 343 2.16 -18.77 45.89
CA GLU A 343 2.01 -17.42 45.36
C GLU A 343 2.22 -16.40 46.51
N ILE A 344 3.31 -15.63 46.40
CA ILE A 344 3.45 -14.36 47.10
C ILE A 344 2.87 -13.32 46.13
N THR A 345 1.72 -12.75 46.47
CA THR A 345 1.11 -11.63 45.74
C THR A 345 1.93 -10.37 46.02
N GLU A 346 2.83 -10.03 45.09
CA GLU A 346 3.25 -8.63 44.92
C GLU A 346 2.10 -7.87 44.23
N PRO A 347 1.84 -6.60 44.58
CA PRO A 347 0.78 -5.82 43.95
C PRO A 347 1.05 -5.70 42.45
N ASP A 348 0.02 -5.97 41.66
CA ASP A 348 0.03 -5.97 40.19
C ASP A 348 0.80 -4.77 39.63
N VAL A 349 2.01 -5.02 39.13
CA VAL A 349 2.63 -4.13 38.15
C VAL A 349 1.73 -4.19 36.92
N CYS A 350 1.00 -3.12 36.64
CA CYS A 350 0.18 -3.01 35.42
C CYS A 350 1.11 -3.07 34.19
N ILE A 351 1.37 -4.28 33.69
CA ILE A 351 2.07 -4.46 32.43
C ILE A 351 1.12 -3.99 31.33
N ALA A 352 1.37 -2.79 30.79
CA ALA A 352 0.72 -2.33 29.58
C ALA A 352 0.94 -3.40 28.49
N LYS A 353 -0.14 -3.81 27.82
CA LYS A 353 -0.09 -4.76 26.70
C LYS A 353 -0.65 -4.10 25.46
N PRO A 354 -0.18 -4.47 24.26
CA PRO A 354 -0.87 -4.12 23.03
C PRO A 354 -2.34 -4.52 23.12
N ARG A 355 -3.21 -3.70 22.54
CA ARG A 355 -4.65 -3.95 22.58
C ARG A 355 -5.32 -3.60 21.25
N PRO A 356 -6.47 -4.21 20.97
CA PRO A 356 -7.35 -3.73 19.93
C PRO A 356 -7.70 -2.24 20.07
N LEU A 357 -7.44 -1.47 19.02
CA LEU A 357 -7.86 -0.08 18.88
C LEU A 357 -8.51 0.12 17.52
N ALA A 358 -9.50 1.00 17.45
CA ALA A 358 -10.18 1.34 16.22
C ALA A 358 -10.01 2.81 15.84
N GLU A 359 -9.99 3.06 14.53
CA GLU A 359 -9.87 4.38 13.92
C GLU A 359 -10.96 4.57 12.87
N ILE A 360 -11.65 5.71 12.95
CA ILE A 360 -12.52 6.18 11.86
C ILE A 360 -11.65 6.93 10.86
N LEU A 361 -11.46 6.34 9.69
CA LEU A 361 -10.56 6.83 8.67
C LEU A 361 -11.18 8.03 7.95
N TRP A 362 -12.42 7.86 7.49
CA TRP A 362 -13.21 8.93 6.86
C TRP A 362 -14.70 8.62 6.96
N VAL A 363 -15.51 9.67 6.82
CA VAL A 363 -16.96 9.58 6.59
C VAL A 363 -17.28 10.34 5.33
N MET A 364 -17.94 9.68 4.39
CA MET A 364 -18.30 10.23 3.09
C MET A 364 -19.82 10.36 3.00
N ILE A 365 -20.33 11.53 2.64
CA ILE A 365 -21.76 11.71 2.34
C ILE A 365 -21.96 11.19 0.93
N ASN A 366 -22.67 10.08 0.71
CA ASN A 366 -22.80 9.54 -0.65
C ASN A 366 -23.89 10.24 -1.45
N ASP A 367 -24.94 10.70 -0.75
CA ASP A 367 -26.15 11.30 -1.29
C ASP A 367 -26.78 12.15 -0.18
N ILE A 368 -27.20 13.36 -0.53
CA ILE A 368 -27.84 14.34 0.34
C ILE A 368 -29.14 14.73 -0.37
N ASP A 369 -30.21 13.97 -0.14
CA ASP A 369 -31.58 14.22 -0.65
C ASP A 369 -31.75 14.47 -2.17
N GLY A 370 -30.74 14.09 -2.96
CA GLY A 370 -30.68 14.39 -4.39
C GLY A 370 -30.22 15.82 -4.73
N GLU A 371 -29.79 16.59 -3.73
CA GLU A 371 -29.17 17.90 -3.84
C GLU A 371 -27.65 17.82 -4.08
N SER A 372 -27.12 18.88 -4.70
CA SER A 372 -25.69 19.04 -4.98
C SER A 372 -25.41 20.52 -5.32
N PRO A 373 -24.89 21.32 -4.38
CA PRO A 373 -24.62 20.97 -2.98
C PRO A 373 -25.89 20.90 -2.12
N GLY A 374 -25.82 20.16 -1.00
CA GLY A 374 -26.80 20.24 0.10
C GLY A 374 -26.18 20.89 1.35
N ASP A 375 -27.01 21.31 2.30
CA ASP A 375 -26.65 22.00 3.54
C ASP A 375 -26.62 21.02 4.75
N LEU A 376 -25.55 20.24 4.91
CA LEU A 376 -25.42 19.21 5.94
C LEU A 376 -25.29 19.75 7.37
N PHE A 377 -26.06 19.19 8.29
CA PHE A 377 -25.89 19.34 9.74
C PHE A 377 -26.18 18.03 10.48
N GLY A 378 -25.97 18.03 11.80
CA GLY A 378 -26.22 16.88 12.66
C GLY A 378 -24.96 16.40 13.36
N SER A 379 -24.93 15.12 13.74
CA SER A 379 -23.89 14.59 14.60
C SER A 379 -23.46 13.17 14.26
N ILE A 380 -22.21 12.89 14.57
CA ILE A 380 -21.64 11.55 14.62
C ILE A 380 -20.96 11.40 15.97
N HIS A 381 -21.37 10.37 16.70
CA HIS A 381 -20.82 10.04 18.01
C HIS A 381 -20.22 8.65 17.99
N ALA A 382 -19.14 8.44 18.73
CA ALA A 382 -18.62 7.11 19.00
C ALA A 382 -18.60 6.87 20.51
N THR A 383 -19.04 5.69 20.95
CA THR A 383 -19.02 5.29 22.37
C THR A 383 -18.28 3.97 22.50
N ASP A 384 -17.28 3.93 23.36
CA ASP A 384 -16.54 2.74 23.76
C ASP A 384 -16.45 2.68 25.30
N ASP A 385 -15.63 1.78 25.84
CA ASP A 385 -15.43 1.62 27.29
C ASP A 385 -14.86 2.88 27.99
N LEU A 386 -14.28 3.83 27.26
CA LEU A 386 -13.79 5.10 27.80
C LEU A 386 -14.85 6.21 27.76
N GLY A 387 -16.01 5.94 27.15
CA GLY A 387 -17.15 6.84 27.08
C GLY A 387 -17.37 7.47 25.70
N LEU A 388 -18.26 8.46 25.68
CA LEU A 388 -18.70 9.15 24.47
C LEU A 388 -17.60 10.07 23.91
N GLN A 389 -17.41 10.02 22.60
CA GLN A 389 -16.60 10.92 21.81
C GLN A 389 -17.47 11.54 20.70
N VAL A 390 -17.35 12.86 20.54
CA VAL A 390 -17.96 13.58 19.41
C VAL A 390 -17.01 13.50 18.23
N ILE A 391 -17.45 12.89 17.14
CA ILE A 391 -16.66 12.73 15.90
C ILE A 391 -16.97 13.88 14.94
N TYR A 392 -18.24 14.24 14.82
CA TYR A 392 -18.74 15.34 14.02
C TYR A 392 -19.95 15.93 14.74
N ASN A 393 -20.05 17.25 14.77
CA ASN A 393 -21.20 17.94 15.33
C ASN A 393 -21.31 19.33 14.71
N VAL A 394 -22.36 19.52 13.93
CA VAL A 394 -22.70 20.78 13.28
C VAL A 394 -24.14 21.10 13.63
N GLU A 395 -24.37 22.26 14.25
CA GLU A 395 -25.72 22.71 14.55
C GLU A 395 -26.43 23.12 13.26
N LYS A 396 -27.75 22.96 13.21
CA LYS A 396 -28.58 23.34 12.07
C LYS A 396 -28.31 24.76 11.55
N ALA A 397 -28.06 25.72 12.45
CA ALA A 397 -27.81 27.10 12.07
C ALA A 397 -26.51 27.28 11.26
N ASP A 398 -25.54 26.39 11.50
CA ASP A 398 -24.18 26.41 10.97
C ASP A 398 -23.97 25.29 9.93
N SER A 399 -25.06 24.83 9.28
CA SER A 399 -25.04 23.81 8.24
C SER A 399 -23.94 24.08 7.23
N VAL A 400 -23.21 23.03 6.85
CA VAL A 400 -22.07 23.09 5.95
C VAL A 400 -22.50 22.60 4.59
N SER A 401 -22.23 23.40 3.56
CA SER A 401 -22.43 23.00 2.17
C SER A 401 -21.54 21.79 1.87
N VAL A 402 -22.13 20.66 1.51
CA VAL A 402 -21.43 19.44 1.09
C VAL A 402 -22.01 18.93 -0.21
N GLU A 403 -21.14 18.39 -1.05
CA GLU A 403 -21.54 17.69 -2.27
C GLU A 403 -21.59 16.18 -2.04
N PRO A 404 -22.39 15.45 -2.82
CA PRO A 404 -22.29 14.00 -2.86
C PRO A 404 -20.84 13.57 -3.10
N ARG A 405 -20.38 12.64 -2.26
CA ARG A 405 -19.04 12.05 -2.15
C ARG A 405 -18.01 12.89 -1.41
N ASP A 406 -18.41 14.03 -0.83
CA ASP A 406 -17.54 14.77 0.07
C ASP A 406 -17.22 13.99 1.33
N MET A 407 -15.97 14.11 1.76
CA MET A 407 -15.53 13.65 3.07
C MET A 407 -15.68 14.77 4.07
N ILE A 408 -16.41 14.52 5.15
CA ILE A 408 -16.60 15.52 6.20
C ILE A 408 -15.40 15.55 7.14
N ASP A 409 -15.10 16.75 7.66
CA ASP A 409 -14.02 16.94 8.62
C ASP A 409 -14.35 16.32 9.99
N LEU A 410 -13.56 15.32 10.36
CA LEU A 410 -13.72 14.60 11.64
C LEU A 410 -12.90 15.26 12.76
N ARG A 411 -13.42 15.21 13.99
CA ARG A 411 -12.82 15.81 15.20
C ARG A 411 -12.47 14.77 16.28
N THR A 412 -11.95 13.61 15.86
CA THR A 412 -11.55 12.53 16.77
C THR A 412 -10.51 12.99 17.79
N SER A 413 -10.81 12.87 19.09
CA SER A 413 -9.90 13.28 20.18
C SER A 413 -8.95 12.17 20.66
N ARG A 414 -9.27 10.92 20.32
CA ARG A 414 -8.52 9.69 20.66
C ARG A 414 -9.01 8.54 19.78
N PRO A 415 -8.24 7.45 19.64
CA PRO A 415 -8.72 6.20 19.07
C PRO A 415 -9.84 5.61 19.93
N LEU A 416 -10.64 4.74 19.32
CA LEU A 416 -11.63 3.94 20.05
C LEU A 416 -10.96 2.70 20.63
N VAL A 417 -11.28 2.37 21.88
CA VAL A 417 -10.88 1.09 22.49
C VAL A 417 -11.77 0.00 21.93
N ALA A 418 -11.16 -1.07 21.42
CA ALA A 418 -11.88 -2.19 20.81
C ALA A 418 -11.67 -3.51 21.58
N ASN A 419 -11.23 -3.43 22.84
CA ASN A 419 -11.20 -4.56 23.77
C ASN A 419 -12.62 -4.96 24.19
N GLY A 420 -13.47 -3.97 24.38
CA GLY A 420 -14.91 -4.11 24.55
C GLY A 420 -15.65 -3.68 23.29
N ASP A 421 -16.96 -3.64 23.43
CA ASP A 421 -17.84 -3.20 22.37
C ASP A 421 -17.69 -1.69 22.13
N PHE A 422 -17.85 -1.27 20.89
CA PHE A 422 -18.03 0.15 20.59
C PHE A 422 -19.16 0.36 19.58
N ILE A 423 -19.73 1.55 19.61
CA ILE A 423 -20.81 1.96 18.72
C ILE A 423 -20.41 3.28 18.06
N ILE A 424 -20.61 3.38 16.74
CA ILE A 424 -20.55 4.64 16.00
C ILE A 424 -21.99 4.95 15.57
N ASP A 425 -22.54 6.05 16.06
CA ASP A 425 -23.91 6.51 15.85
C ASP A 425 -23.90 7.74 14.94
N LEU A 426 -24.73 7.71 13.90
CA LEU A 426 -24.88 8.77 12.91
C LEU A 426 -26.31 9.29 12.96
N ASP A 427 -26.47 10.61 13.02
CA ASP A 427 -27.73 11.33 12.83
C ASP A 427 -27.45 12.61 12.04
N LEU A 428 -27.48 12.49 10.72
CA LEU A 428 -27.12 13.52 9.75
C LEU A 428 -28.35 13.92 8.93
N TRP A 429 -28.44 15.23 8.66
CA TRP A 429 -29.59 15.88 8.06
C TRP A 429 -29.15 16.90 7.03
N ASP A 430 -29.95 17.08 5.99
CA ASP A 430 -29.88 18.21 5.09
C ASP A 430 -30.79 19.33 5.57
N ARG A 431 -30.36 20.57 5.41
CA ARG A 431 -31.14 21.74 5.77
C ARG A 431 -31.77 22.39 4.55
N ASP A 432 -33.06 22.12 4.40
CA ASP A 432 -33.92 22.95 3.56
C ASP A 432 -34.01 24.41 4.01
N ARG A 433 -33.93 25.31 3.02
CA ARG A 433 -34.13 26.76 3.22
C ARG A 433 -35.57 27.19 3.02
N ASP A 434 -36.37 26.32 2.43
CA ASP A 434 -37.79 26.57 2.18
C ASP A 434 -38.66 26.03 3.34
N PRO A 435 -39.99 26.18 3.31
CA PRO A 435 -40.88 25.71 4.37
C PRO A 435 -40.95 24.18 4.56
N SER A 436 -40.29 23.37 3.73
CA SER A 436 -40.20 21.91 3.86
C SER A 436 -39.51 21.50 5.17
N PRO A 437 -39.84 20.31 5.70
CA PRO A 437 -39.04 19.67 6.74
C PRO A 437 -37.65 19.34 6.21
N HIS A 438 -36.65 19.43 7.07
CA HIS A 438 -35.29 18.96 6.82
C HIS A 438 -35.24 17.47 6.51
N ASP A 439 -34.39 17.12 5.56
CA ASP A 439 -34.31 15.76 5.05
C ASP A 439 -33.25 14.92 5.77
N GLN A 440 -33.65 13.71 6.18
CA GLN A 440 -32.76 12.81 6.92
C GLN A 440 -31.78 12.14 5.96
N VAL A 441 -30.52 12.56 6.02
CA VAL A 441 -29.42 12.03 5.18
C VAL A 441 -28.93 10.69 5.70
N SER A 442 -28.73 10.53 7.00
CA SER A 442 -28.23 9.25 7.54
C SER A 442 -28.63 9.09 8.99
N LYS A 443 -29.23 7.93 9.34
CA LYS A 443 -29.55 7.61 10.73
C LYS A 443 -29.35 6.15 11.04
N GLY A 444 -28.42 5.84 11.93
CA GLY A 444 -28.17 4.47 12.33
C GLY A 444 -26.86 4.27 13.08
N GLN A 445 -26.61 3.02 13.43
CA GLN A 445 -25.50 2.62 14.28
C GLN A 445 -24.66 1.54 13.62
N ILE A 446 -23.35 1.69 13.72
CA ILE A 446 -22.37 0.64 13.50
C ILE A 446 -22.00 0.12 14.88
N SER A 447 -22.27 -1.16 15.14
CA SER A 447 -21.88 -1.82 16.38
C SER A 447 -20.73 -2.79 16.12
N TRP A 448 -19.63 -2.62 16.85
CA TRP A 448 -18.57 -3.60 16.95
C TRP A 448 -18.73 -4.39 18.26
N LYS A 449 -18.69 -5.72 18.13
CA LYS A 449 -18.83 -6.65 19.26
C LYS A 449 -17.53 -7.39 19.48
N ALA A 450 -16.75 -7.06 20.51
CA ALA A 450 -15.38 -7.55 20.62
C ALA A 450 -15.25 -9.09 20.62
N HIS A 451 -16.29 -9.78 21.10
CA HIS A 451 -16.35 -11.24 21.17
C HIS A 451 -17.03 -11.92 19.97
N ASP A 452 -17.40 -11.18 18.92
CA ASP A 452 -17.93 -11.77 17.69
C ASP A 452 -16.81 -12.45 16.90
N GLN A 453 -17.00 -13.75 16.61
CA GLN A 453 -16.03 -14.57 15.89
C GLN A 453 -15.94 -14.21 14.40
N THR A 454 -16.89 -13.45 13.86
CA THR A 454 -16.91 -12.98 12.47
C THR A 454 -16.16 -11.66 12.26
N ASN A 455 -15.62 -11.07 13.33
CA ASN A 455 -14.87 -9.83 13.25
C ASN A 455 -13.63 -9.96 12.38
N GLU A 456 -13.49 -9.00 11.46
CA GLU A 456 -12.28 -8.83 10.66
C GLU A 456 -11.41 -7.74 11.28
N TYR A 457 -10.21 -8.12 11.72
CA TYR A 457 -9.19 -7.20 12.21
C TYR A 457 -8.19 -6.85 11.10
N ASP A 458 -7.49 -5.73 11.25
CA ASP A 458 -6.38 -5.30 10.39
C ASP A 458 -6.76 -5.14 8.90
N VAL A 459 -8.04 -4.87 8.64
CA VAL A 459 -8.61 -4.58 7.33
C VAL A 459 -9.61 -3.42 7.47
N PRO A 460 -9.57 -2.40 6.59
CA PRO A 460 -10.58 -1.35 6.57
C PRO A 460 -11.98 -1.90 6.23
N ILE A 461 -12.96 -1.53 7.04
CA ILE A 461 -14.36 -1.93 6.96
C ILE A 461 -15.19 -0.72 6.54
N GLN A 462 -15.97 -0.89 5.47
CA GLN A 462 -16.91 0.12 4.99
C GLN A 462 -18.33 -0.27 5.37
N LYS A 463 -19.06 0.69 5.96
CA LYS A 463 -20.47 0.54 6.30
C LYS A 463 -21.24 1.75 5.79
N GLU A 464 -22.21 1.48 4.92
CA GLU A 464 -23.19 2.46 4.48
C GLU A 464 -24.34 2.52 5.50
N ILE A 465 -24.72 3.73 5.88
CA ILE A 465 -25.83 4.03 6.77
C ILE A 465 -26.79 4.94 6.01
N SER A 466 -27.95 4.40 5.65
CA SER A 466 -28.98 5.12 4.90
C SER A 466 -29.87 5.94 5.81
N GLY A 467 -30.22 7.14 5.34
CA GLY A 467 -31.37 7.89 5.83
C GLY A 467 -32.60 7.63 4.97
N GLU A 468 -33.66 8.40 5.20
CA GLU A 468 -34.85 8.34 4.33
C GLU A 468 -34.58 8.99 2.96
N TYR A 469 -33.71 10.00 2.93
CA TYR A 469 -33.47 10.83 1.76
C TYR A 469 -32.02 10.82 1.29
N GLY A 470 -31.07 10.37 2.11
CA GLY A 470 -29.67 10.27 1.70
C GLY A 470 -28.99 9.02 2.23
N LYS A 471 -27.65 9.01 2.18
CA LYS A 471 -26.84 8.01 2.88
C LYS A 471 -25.40 8.44 3.07
N ALA A 472 -24.80 8.03 4.18
CA ALA A 472 -23.39 8.23 4.47
C ALA A 472 -22.63 6.89 4.55
N THR A 473 -21.36 6.88 4.17
CA THR A 473 -20.47 5.72 4.30
C THR A 473 -19.39 6.04 5.32
N VAL A 474 -19.25 5.17 6.32
CA VAL A 474 -18.18 5.22 7.31
C VAL A 474 -17.14 4.17 6.94
N ASP A 475 -15.89 4.58 6.87
CA ASP A 475 -14.74 3.69 6.74
C ASP A 475 -13.96 3.73 8.05
N TYR A 476 -13.83 2.57 8.68
CA TYR A 476 -13.13 2.41 9.93
C TYR A 476 -12.31 1.12 9.92
N ILE A 477 -11.33 1.04 10.80
CA ILE A 477 -10.52 -0.16 10.97
C ILE A 477 -10.45 -0.52 12.45
N VAL A 478 -10.41 -1.81 12.74
CA VAL A 478 -10.04 -2.33 14.06
C VAL A 478 -8.70 -3.03 13.95
N MET A 479 -7.68 -2.45 14.54
CA MET A 479 -6.32 -3.00 14.57
C MET A 479 -6.26 -4.04 15.68
N SER A 480 -5.80 -5.27 15.40
CA SER A 480 -5.78 -6.35 16.41
C SER A 480 -4.80 -6.08 17.55
N SER A 481 -3.73 -5.34 17.26
CA SER A 481 -2.64 -5.04 18.19
C SER A 481 -2.08 -3.65 17.87
N ALA A 482 -2.49 -2.66 18.67
CA ALA A 482 -2.10 -1.27 18.47
C ALA A 482 -1.81 -0.54 19.78
N THR A 483 -1.19 0.63 19.64
CA THR A 483 -0.92 1.60 20.71
C THR A 483 -1.45 2.97 20.31
N LYS A 484 -1.75 3.82 21.29
CA LYS A 484 -2.11 5.22 21.05
C LYS A 484 -0.83 6.03 20.95
N VAL A 485 -0.78 6.92 19.96
CA VAL A 485 0.27 7.94 19.83
C VAL A 485 -0.34 9.33 19.95
N VAL A 486 0.40 10.23 20.59
CA VAL A 486 0.16 11.68 20.58
C VAL A 486 1.34 12.33 19.87
N ILE A 487 1.07 13.08 18.80
CA ILE A 487 2.08 13.74 17.98
C ILE A 487 2.07 15.25 18.29
N GLN A 488 3.27 15.82 18.43
CA GLN A 488 3.47 17.25 18.55
C GLN A 488 4.62 17.68 17.65
N VAL A 489 4.51 18.86 17.05
CA VAL A 489 5.60 19.50 16.30
C VAL A 489 5.90 20.83 16.98
N PHE A 490 7.12 20.97 17.49
CA PHE A 490 7.60 22.18 18.15
C PHE A 490 8.45 22.99 17.18
N MET A 491 8.16 24.28 17.07
CA MET A 491 9.05 25.22 16.38
C MET A 491 10.31 25.41 17.21
N LEU A 492 11.49 25.03 16.70
CA LEU A 492 12.76 25.35 17.35
C LEU A 492 13.34 26.65 16.78
N ASP A 493 13.25 26.81 15.46
CA ASP A 493 13.72 27.97 14.71
C ASP A 493 12.94 28.06 13.39
N GLY A 494 12.38 29.22 13.05
CA GLY A 494 11.65 29.42 11.79
C GLY A 494 12.61 29.65 10.64
N ASP A 495 13.11 30.87 10.55
CA ASP A 495 14.09 31.35 9.58
C ASP A 495 15.04 32.42 10.20
N GLY A 496 14.80 32.77 11.47
CA GLY A 496 15.45 33.88 12.17
C GLY A 496 14.46 34.97 12.62
N GLU A 497 13.23 34.95 12.10
CA GLU A 497 12.13 35.83 12.46
C GLU A 497 11.31 35.34 13.67
N LYS A 498 10.60 36.29 14.31
CA LYS A 498 9.81 36.05 15.52
C LYS A 498 8.57 36.96 15.52
N PRO A 499 7.38 36.45 15.18
CA PRO A 499 7.05 35.07 14.78
C PRO A 499 7.53 34.72 13.36
N ALA A 500 7.50 33.43 13.02
CA ALA A 500 7.55 32.93 11.64
C ALA A 500 6.12 32.72 11.13
N ASP A 501 5.86 33.06 9.87
CA ASP A 501 4.60 32.90 9.16
C ASP A 501 4.50 31.52 8.50
N VAL A 502 4.22 30.50 9.32
CA VAL A 502 4.30 29.09 8.94
C VAL A 502 3.16 28.66 8.01
N PHE A 503 3.51 28.09 6.86
CA PHE A 503 2.62 27.31 6.00
C PHE A 503 3.25 25.98 5.58
N GLY A 504 2.52 25.16 4.84
CA GLY A 504 2.96 23.86 4.35
C GLY A 504 2.15 22.71 4.94
N ARG A 505 2.78 21.54 5.09
CA ARG A 505 2.11 20.29 5.43
C ARG A 505 2.88 19.47 6.45
N VAL A 506 2.16 18.97 7.45
CA VAL A 506 2.59 17.84 8.30
C VAL A 506 1.65 16.69 8.03
N ARG A 507 2.17 15.60 7.47
CA ARG A 507 1.42 14.39 7.11
C ARG A 507 1.89 13.23 7.95
N VAL A 508 0.96 12.46 8.48
CA VAL A 508 1.25 11.19 9.14
C VAL A 508 0.83 10.04 8.25
N SER A 509 1.66 8.99 8.20
CA SER A 509 1.31 7.73 7.58
C SER A 509 1.71 6.53 8.45
N SER A 510 0.82 5.55 8.46
CA SER A 510 1.03 4.19 8.92
C SER A 510 0.43 3.25 7.86
N ARG A 511 0.46 1.94 8.08
CA ARG A 511 -0.13 0.93 7.21
C ARG A 511 -1.58 1.19 6.85
N PHE A 512 -2.37 1.76 7.77
CA PHE A 512 -3.81 1.93 7.58
C PHE A 512 -4.28 3.38 7.65
N VAL A 513 -3.52 4.25 8.33
CA VAL A 513 -3.92 5.64 8.53
C VAL A 513 -2.98 6.52 7.74
N GLN A 514 -3.56 7.38 6.91
CA GLN A 514 -2.84 8.50 6.28
C GLN A 514 -3.71 9.74 6.43
N ARG A 515 -3.19 10.80 7.04
CA ARG A 515 -3.91 12.07 7.18
C ARG A 515 -2.96 13.24 7.32
N ASP A 516 -3.42 14.41 6.93
CA ASP A 516 -2.70 15.66 7.15
C ASP A 516 -3.06 16.18 8.56
N LEU A 517 -2.05 16.36 9.39
CA LEU A 517 -2.15 16.95 10.72
C LEU A 517 -2.07 18.48 10.65
N PHE A 518 -1.36 19.00 9.65
CA PHE A 518 -1.29 20.40 9.31
C PHE A 518 -1.28 20.52 7.79
N ASN A 519 -2.08 21.42 7.25
CA ASN A 519 -2.11 21.71 5.81
C ASN A 519 -2.56 23.16 5.62
N LYS A 520 -1.62 24.03 5.31
CA LYS A 520 -1.83 25.46 5.06
C LYS A 520 -1.16 25.83 3.75
N GLU A 521 -1.91 26.48 2.88
CA GLU A 521 -1.35 27.07 1.66
C GLU A 521 -0.58 28.35 2.00
N SER A 522 0.32 28.77 1.12
CA SER A 522 1.21 29.92 1.36
C SER A 522 0.46 31.21 1.69
N GLY A 523 -0.70 31.46 1.07
CA GLY A 523 -1.54 32.62 1.37
C GLY A 523 -2.34 32.55 2.68
N ASN A 524 -2.19 31.49 3.47
CA ASN A 524 -2.92 31.25 4.72
C ASN A 524 -1.97 30.73 5.82
N SER A 525 -0.79 31.33 5.90
CA SER A 525 0.18 31.07 6.96
C SER A 525 -0.38 31.39 8.34
N ILE A 526 0.29 30.87 9.38
CA ILE A 526 -0.01 31.17 10.77
C ILE A 526 1.25 31.63 11.49
N GLU A 527 1.13 32.65 12.33
CA GLU A 527 2.23 33.09 13.19
C GLU A 527 2.57 32.00 14.22
N VAL A 528 3.81 31.51 14.20
CA VAL A 528 4.34 30.56 15.19
C VAL A 528 5.64 31.10 15.76
N TYR A 529 5.72 31.14 17.09
CA TYR A 529 6.93 31.56 17.79
C TYR A 529 7.86 30.37 18.04
N PRO A 530 9.19 30.57 18.07
CA PRO A 530 10.11 29.57 18.59
C PRO A 530 9.72 29.09 19.99
N ASP A 531 10.00 27.82 20.28
CA ASP A 531 9.63 27.07 21.49
C ASP A 531 8.11 26.89 21.69
N THR A 532 7.29 27.09 20.66
CA THR A 532 5.84 26.84 20.69
C THR A 532 5.44 25.67 19.79
N VAL A 533 4.25 25.11 20.06
CA VAL A 533 3.70 23.97 19.30
C VAL A 533 2.96 24.50 18.07
N ILE A 534 3.26 23.93 16.91
CA ILE A 534 2.47 24.14 15.70
C ILE A 534 1.10 23.46 15.90
N PRO A 535 -0.02 24.16 15.74
CA PRO A 535 -1.35 23.59 15.99
C PRO A 535 -1.67 22.50 14.96
N LEU A 536 -1.78 21.27 15.44
CA LEU A 536 -2.11 20.10 14.62
C LEU A 536 -3.56 19.66 14.81
N SER A 537 -4.20 19.27 13.72
CA SER A 537 -5.51 18.63 13.66
C SER A 537 -5.39 17.11 13.81
N ARG A 538 -6.22 16.50 14.66
CA ARG A 538 -6.30 15.03 14.83
C ARG A 538 -4.95 14.33 15.09
N ALA A 539 -4.07 14.95 15.88
CA ALA A 539 -2.72 14.47 16.19
C ALA A 539 -2.64 13.31 17.18
N ILE A 540 -3.79 12.74 17.58
CA ILE A 540 -3.88 11.57 18.44
C ILE A 540 -4.51 10.44 17.62
N MET A 541 -3.82 9.30 17.52
CA MET A 541 -4.25 8.19 16.67
C MET A 541 -3.76 6.82 17.16
N ALA A 542 -4.32 5.74 16.60
CA ALA A 542 -3.84 4.37 16.79
C ALA A 542 -2.77 4.01 15.75
N VAL A 543 -1.75 3.30 16.20
CA VAL A 543 -0.69 2.75 15.35
C VAL A 543 -0.53 1.25 15.64
N PRO A 544 -0.56 0.37 14.62
CA PRO A 544 -0.34 -1.06 14.83
C PRO A 544 1.06 -1.35 15.36
N MET A 545 1.23 -2.27 16.31
CA MET A 545 2.52 -2.53 16.97
C MET A 545 3.64 -3.05 16.05
N LEU A 546 3.28 -3.68 14.93
CA LEU A 546 4.22 -4.26 13.96
C LEU A 546 4.45 -3.36 12.75
N ASP A 547 4.12 -2.08 12.89
CA ASP A 547 4.18 -1.09 11.82
C ASP A 547 5.20 0.01 12.14
N THR A 548 5.37 0.94 11.21
CA THR A 548 6.19 2.14 11.39
C THR A 548 5.30 3.38 11.27
N LEU A 549 5.36 4.25 12.26
CA LEU A 549 4.76 5.59 12.16
C LEU A 549 5.72 6.50 11.42
N LYS A 550 5.30 7.04 10.28
CA LYS A 550 6.06 8.03 9.52
C LYS A 550 5.40 9.40 9.66
N ILE A 551 6.21 10.41 9.95
CA ILE A 551 5.76 11.80 10.03
C ILE A 551 6.56 12.60 9.00
N HIS A 552 5.90 12.98 7.92
CA HIS A 552 6.43 13.83 6.87
C HIS A 552 6.17 15.29 7.23
N VAL A 553 7.24 16.08 7.26
CA VAL A 553 7.21 17.51 7.55
C VAL A 553 7.69 18.25 6.30
N ASP A 554 6.91 19.22 5.87
CA ASP A 554 7.21 20.14 4.77
C ASP A 554 6.67 21.51 5.16
N LEU A 555 7.48 22.30 5.85
CA LEU A 555 7.09 23.56 6.47
C LEU A 555 7.96 24.70 5.94
N TRP A 556 7.32 25.83 5.71
CA TRP A 556 7.89 27.01 5.08
C TRP A 556 7.44 28.26 5.82
N ASP A 557 8.29 29.28 5.81
CA ASP A 557 7.98 30.62 6.24
C ASP A 557 7.51 31.45 5.05
N HIS A 558 6.49 32.28 5.25
CA HIS A 558 5.94 33.12 4.21
C HIS A 558 6.49 34.54 4.33
N ASP A 559 7.29 34.93 3.34
CA ASP A 559 7.81 36.29 3.29
C ASP A 559 6.77 37.24 2.65
N SER A 560 6.48 38.32 3.36
CA SER A 560 5.54 39.34 2.88
C SER A 560 6.17 40.31 1.86
N ASP A 561 7.48 40.23 1.63
CA ASP A 561 8.19 41.07 0.68
C ASP A 561 8.49 40.35 -0.66
N TRP A 562 9.53 40.74 -1.40
CA TRP A 562 9.88 40.14 -2.69
C TRP A 562 10.90 38.99 -2.56
N SER A 563 11.34 38.66 -1.35
CA SER A 563 12.16 37.48 -1.10
C SER A 563 11.36 36.19 -1.32
N PRO A 564 12.03 35.10 -1.71
CA PRO A 564 11.40 33.78 -1.74
C PRO A 564 11.14 33.30 -0.31
N ASN A 565 9.99 32.63 -0.12
CA ASN A 565 9.67 31.91 1.11
C ASN A 565 10.79 30.97 1.55
N ASP A 566 11.06 30.95 2.85
CA ASP A 566 12.17 30.20 3.44
C ASP A 566 11.75 28.81 3.95
N GLN A 567 12.55 27.79 3.63
CA GLN A 567 12.26 26.42 4.09
C GLN A 567 12.63 26.25 5.57
N ILE A 568 11.61 26.06 6.41
CA ILE A 568 11.76 25.80 7.84
C ILE A 568 12.16 24.35 8.08
N ALA A 569 11.46 23.38 7.49
CA ALA A 569 11.74 21.96 7.73
C ALA A 569 11.23 21.08 6.59
N TYR A 570 12.08 20.17 6.11
CA TYR A 570 11.70 19.18 5.10
C TYR A 570 12.30 17.81 5.43
N GLY A 571 11.46 16.80 5.62
CA GLY A 571 11.95 15.45 5.91
C GLY A 571 10.88 14.49 6.44
N VAL A 572 11.30 13.26 6.68
CA VAL A 572 10.45 12.19 7.25
C VAL A 572 11.13 11.60 8.47
N GLU A 573 10.40 11.58 9.58
CA GLU A 573 10.83 10.89 10.79
C GLU A 573 10.03 9.61 10.98
N GLU A 574 10.75 8.53 11.27
CA GLU A 574 10.19 7.21 11.52
C GLU A 574 10.25 6.85 13.00
N PHE A 575 9.12 6.40 13.54
CA PHE A 575 9.01 5.96 14.92
C PHE A 575 8.44 4.55 14.99
N ARG A 576 9.08 3.70 15.80
CA ARG A 576 8.58 2.36 16.09
C ARG A 576 7.58 2.43 17.24
N PRO A 577 6.37 1.88 17.09
CA PRO A 577 5.37 1.86 18.14
C PRO A 577 5.86 1.26 19.44
N GLN A 578 5.62 1.97 20.55
CA GLN A 578 5.92 1.51 21.90
C GLN A 578 4.65 1.50 22.75
N LEU A 579 4.69 0.80 23.89
CA LEU A 579 3.56 0.75 24.82
C LEU A 579 3.51 1.94 25.77
N SER A 580 4.65 2.60 25.97
CA SER A 580 4.81 3.76 26.83
C SER A 580 6.10 4.48 26.48
N GLY A 581 6.17 5.77 26.77
CA GLY A 581 7.38 6.57 26.63
C GLY A 581 7.22 7.68 25.59
N SER A 582 8.26 8.47 25.41
CA SER A 582 8.26 9.55 24.43
C SER A 582 9.57 9.58 23.66
N GLU A 583 9.49 9.89 22.37
CA GLU A 583 10.63 10.05 21.49
C GLU A 583 10.57 11.40 20.82
N LYS A 584 11.75 11.98 20.59
CA LYS A 584 11.92 13.28 19.92
C LYS A 584 12.93 13.13 18.79
N ARG A 585 12.64 13.79 17.67
CA ARG A 585 13.50 13.87 16.49
C ARG A 585 13.45 15.28 15.93
N GLN A 586 14.56 15.75 15.39
CA GLN A 586 14.65 17.08 14.80
C GLN A 586 14.62 16.96 13.29
N VAL A 587 13.80 17.78 12.64
CA VAL A 587 13.75 17.94 11.19
C VAL A 587 14.21 19.36 10.88
N SER A 588 15.25 19.48 10.06
CA SER A 588 15.84 20.77 9.70
C SER A 588 15.57 21.09 8.23
N GLY A 589 15.30 22.36 7.93
CA GLY A 589 15.31 22.92 6.59
C GLY A 589 16.61 23.68 6.35
N GLU A 590 16.65 24.44 5.26
CA GLU A 590 17.80 25.31 4.98
C GLU A 590 17.88 26.49 5.97
N TYR A 591 16.73 27.02 6.40
CA TYR A 591 16.63 28.24 7.21
C TYR A 591 16.11 27.98 8.62
N GLY A 592 15.46 26.83 8.84
CA GLY A 592 14.81 26.51 10.11
C GLY A 592 15.01 25.10 10.62
N LYS A 593 14.27 24.81 11.68
CA LYS A 593 14.13 23.47 12.24
C LYS A 593 12.94 23.34 13.18
N VAL A 594 12.38 22.15 13.20
CA VAL A 594 11.33 21.74 14.13
C VAL A 594 11.74 20.48 14.89
N GLU A 595 11.12 20.25 16.04
CA GLU A 595 11.19 18.98 16.78
C GLU A 595 9.85 18.25 16.68
N VAL A 596 9.88 17.05 16.11
CA VAL A 596 8.77 16.11 16.13
C VAL A 596 8.86 15.30 17.42
N SER A 597 7.83 15.36 18.25
CA SER A 597 7.71 14.60 19.49
C SER A 597 6.53 13.64 19.40
N VAL A 598 6.79 12.36 19.69
CA VAL A 598 5.75 11.33 19.81
C VAL A 598 5.69 10.83 21.24
N ALA A 599 4.48 10.73 21.79
CA ALA A 599 4.25 10.11 23.09
C ALA A 599 3.36 8.88 22.92
N TRP A 600 3.89 7.74 23.35
CA TRP A 600 3.25 6.44 23.31
C TRP A 600 2.51 6.17 24.61
N GLY A 601 1.34 5.55 24.53
CA GLY A 601 0.64 5.13 25.73
C GLY A 601 -0.60 4.29 25.47
N VAL A 602 -1.15 3.78 26.57
CA VAL A 602 -2.48 3.16 26.62
C VAL A 602 -3.40 4.07 27.45
N ASP A 603 -4.66 4.21 27.05
CA ASP A 603 -5.65 4.83 27.95
C ASP A 603 -5.87 3.89 29.13
N GLN A 604 -5.63 4.37 30.34
CA GLN A 604 -5.82 3.59 31.56
C GLN A 604 -7.32 3.27 31.72
N PRO A 605 -7.70 1.99 31.85
CA PRO A 605 -9.07 1.63 32.22
C PRO A 605 -9.43 2.23 33.58
N GLN A 606 -10.69 2.63 33.78
CA GLN A 606 -11.21 2.85 35.13
C GLN A 606 -11.17 1.51 35.88
N GLY A 607 -10.30 1.39 36.89
CA GLY A 607 -10.20 0.21 37.74
C GLY A 607 -8.86 -0.53 37.72
N CYS A 608 -7.80 0.09 37.19
CA CYS A 608 -6.44 -0.20 37.67
C CYS A 608 -6.16 0.53 38.98
#